data_AF-A0A7S4HZP4-F1
#
_entry.id   AF-A0A7S4HZP4-F1
#
_cell.length_a   1.000
_cell.length_b   1.000
_cell.length_c   1.000
_cell.angle_alpha   90.00
_cell.angle_beta   90.00
_cell.angle_gamma   90.00
#
_symmetry.space_group_name_H-M   'P 1'
#
loop_
_entity.id
_entity.type
_entity.pdbx_description
1 polymer ?
#
loop_
_entity_poly.entity_id
_entity_poly.type
_entity_poly.pdbx_seq_one_letter_code
_entity_poly.pdbx_strand_id
1 'polypeptide(L)'
;ITSGIILGAFALMYHVDSRDSFQCDEGLELALGLTFCTMQGSFLRVYSMFVNGEIDEYDFTSKQSTMWLSIAFGFLVIILLLNVLIAIVTDSYHDVKKRGTEVFWSHRYNMALEFLAIMNAAKCSGSVQQVAANESPQSESAYLVEEIVLNTLLDVVLDDHKSGRGANSWHKLMVRLKDTTWWDKCLERWEVRLCGCSWRCMFLPLILLMKSVMILIIFPISKGIILVVMTVWVLLGVATLGILWPPQIREALFCPSVVRLESGVEYELRKEVKKISDNLEAMGNRFDEMKRELGSGIENISEMVKGNLVVIHEA
;
A
#
# COMPACT_ATOMS: atom_id res chain seq x y z
N ILE A 1 13.63 3.23 19.07
CA ILE A 1 14.03 2.98 20.48
C ILE A 1 15.54 2.73 20.58
N THR A 2 16.08 1.73 19.87
CA THR A 2 17.53 1.41 19.84
C THR A 2 18.41 2.61 19.51
N SER A 3 18.11 3.37 18.45
CA SER A 3 18.88 4.58 18.10
C SER A 3 18.84 5.64 19.20
N GLY A 4 17.71 5.80 19.88
CA GLY A 4 17.59 6.74 21.00
C GLY A 4 18.45 6.35 22.21
N ILE A 5 18.57 5.05 22.50
CA ILE A 5 19.45 4.54 23.57
C ILE A 5 20.92 4.81 23.23
N ILE A 6 21.33 4.55 21.98
CA ILE A 6 22.70 4.79 21.52
C ILE A 6 23.02 6.29 21.58
N LEU A 7 22.16 7.14 21.01
CA LEU A 7 22.33 8.60 21.06
C LEU A 7 22.37 9.12 22.50
N GLY A 8 21.54 8.58 23.39
CA GLY A 8 21.54 8.92 24.81
C GLY A 8 22.84 8.53 25.53
N ALA A 9 23.39 7.36 25.22
CA ALA A 9 24.66 6.91 25.78
C ALA A 9 25.83 7.81 25.35
N PHE A 10 25.91 8.15 24.06
CA PHE A 10 26.93 9.08 23.55
C PHE A 10 26.74 10.49 24.09
N ALA A 11 25.51 11.00 24.18
CA ALA A 11 25.22 12.28 24.81
C ALA A 11 25.69 12.34 26.27
N LEU A 12 25.51 11.25 27.03
CA LEU A 12 26.03 11.15 28.39
C LEU A 12 27.57 11.17 28.41
N MET A 13 28.22 10.45 27.49
CA MET A 13 29.69 10.43 27.39
C MET A 13 30.27 11.81 27.06
N TYR A 14 29.68 12.53 26.10
CA TYR A 14 30.06 13.91 25.78
C TYR A 14 29.80 14.86 26.95
N HIS A 15 28.69 14.69 27.66
CA HIS A 15 28.41 15.48 28.85
C HIS A 15 29.48 15.29 29.93
N VAL A 16 29.89 14.04 30.20
CA VAL A 16 30.96 13.74 31.16
C VAL A 16 32.32 14.31 30.72
N ASP A 17 32.72 14.10 29.46
CA ASP A 17 34.00 14.61 28.91
C ASP A 17 34.07 16.15 28.93
N SER A 18 32.92 16.80 28.68
CA SER A 18 32.80 18.26 28.70
C SER A 18 32.90 18.86 30.10
N ARG A 19 32.40 18.14 31.13
CA ARG A 19 32.43 18.58 32.54
C ARG A 19 33.85 18.67 33.09
N ASP A 20 34.74 17.82 32.61
CA ASP A 20 36.16 17.84 32.98
C ASP A 20 36.93 18.97 32.26
N SER A 21 36.33 19.64 31.27
CA SER A 21 36.87 20.87 30.68
C SER A 21 36.30 22.08 31.41
N PHE A 22 37.15 23.04 31.76
CA PHE A 22 36.79 24.35 32.29
C PHE A 22 35.92 25.23 31.33
N GLN A 23 35.31 24.64 30.28
CA GLN A 23 34.54 25.36 29.25
C GLN A 23 33.10 25.71 29.69
N CYS A 24 32.63 25.23 30.84
CA CYS A 24 31.28 25.54 31.33
C CYS A 24 31.20 26.79 32.23
N ASP A 25 32.30 27.55 32.39
CA ASP A 25 32.30 28.76 33.23
C ASP A 25 31.84 30.02 32.47
N GLU A 26 30.60 30.37 32.78
CA GLU A 26 29.91 31.68 32.86
C GLU A 26 30.19 32.78 31.81
N GLY A 27 29.14 33.06 31.02
CA GLY A 27 28.64 34.43 30.99
C GLY A 27 27.95 34.92 29.72
N LEU A 28 28.18 34.29 28.55
CA LEU A 28 27.73 34.91 27.29
C LEU A 28 27.42 33.92 26.17
N GLU A 29 26.49 33.00 26.39
CA GLU A 29 26.01 32.06 25.36
C GLU A 29 24.49 32.07 25.22
N LEU A 30 23.89 33.25 25.05
CA LEU A 30 22.44 33.39 24.83
C LEU A 30 22.06 33.64 23.37
N ALA A 31 22.75 33.00 22.42
CA ALA A 31 22.31 32.97 21.03
C ALA A 31 22.47 31.56 20.46
N LEU A 32 21.55 30.66 20.87
CA LEU A 32 21.34 29.32 20.29
C LEU A 32 22.47 28.27 20.48
N GLY A 33 23.49 28.56 21.30
CA GLY A 33 24.61 27.66 21.58
C GLY A 33 24.20 26.34 22.25
N LEU A 34 24.02 25.30 21.45
CA LEU A 34 23.84 23.92 21.90
C LEU A 34 25.14 23.40 22.52
N THR A 35 25.43 23.78 23.76
CA THR A 35 26.64 23.32 24.47
C THR A 35 26.43 22.01 25.22
N PHE A 36 27.54 21.29 25.44
CA PHE A 36 27.57 20.01 26.17
C PHE A 36 27.42 20.16 27.70
N CYS A 37 27.34 21.40 28.21
CA CYS A 37 27.28 21.68 29.64
C CYS A 37 25.96 21.22 30.30
N THR A 38 24.88 21.08 29.53
CA THR A 38 23.63 20.50 30.01
C THR A 38 23.39 19.14 29.38
N MET A 39 22.74 18.22 30.11
CA MET A 39 22.39 16.90 29.57
C MET A 39 21.46 17.02 28.35
N GLN A 40 20.49 17.94 28.40
CA GLN A 40 19.58 18.20 27.29
C GLN A 40 20.30 18.82 26.08
N GLY A 41 21.21 19.77 26.32
CA GLY A 41 22.04 20.37 25.28
C GLY A 41 22.93 19.34 24.60
N SER A 42 23.59 18.48 25.39
CA SER A 42 24.40 17.36 24.88
C SER A 42 23.59 16.42 24.01
N PHE A 43 22.38 16.06 24.44
CA PHE A 43 21.51 15.20 23.65
C PHE A 43 21.08 15.84 22.33
N LEU A 44 20.66 17.10 22.35
CA LEU A 44 20.27 17.83 21.14
C LEU A 44 21.47 18.05 20.20
N ARG A 45 22.68 18.29 20.73
CA ARG A 45 23.90 18.45 19.93
C ARG A 45 24.33 17.14 19.26
N VAL A 46 24.31 16.02 19.99
CA VAL A 46 24.57 14.68 19.42
C VAL A 46 23.49 14.31 18.39
N TYR A 47 22.23 14.67 18.65
CA TYR A 47 21.14 14.49 17.70
C TYR A 47 21.32 15.34 16.43
N SER A 48 21.75 16.61 16.56
CA SER A 48 22.02 17.46 15.40
C SER A 48 23.24 16.96 14.60
N MET A 49 24.29 16.48 15.27
CA MET A 49 25.43 15.83 14.61
C MET A 49 24.99 14.58 13.85
N PHE A 50 24.03 13.82 14.41
CA PHE A 50 23.46 12.65 13.73
C PHE A 50 22.62 13.02 12.50
N VAL A 51 21.73 14.02 12.61
CA VAL A 51 20.80 14.38 11.53
C VAL A 51 21.45 15.20 10.41
N ASN A 52 22.25 16.20 10.78
CA ASN A 52 22.87 17.09 9.80
C ASN A 52 24.20 16.54 9.28
N GLY A 53 24.86 15.65 10.03
CA GLY A 53 26.20 15.15 9.68
C GLY A 53 27.31 16.20 9.74
N GLU A 54 26.99 17.43 10.16
CA GLU A 54 27.93 18.54 10.25
C GLU A 54 28.62 18.52 11.62
N ILE A 55 29.92 18.24 11.58
CA ILE A 55 30.81 18.22 12.75
C ILE A 55 31.61 19.52 12.67
N ASP A 56 31.30 20.46 13.54
CA ASP A 56 31.95 21.76 13.57
C ASP A 56 33.39 21.59 14.07
N GLU A 57 34.38 21.98 13.27
CA GLU A 57 35.80 21.71 13.56
C GLU A 57 36.26 22.37 14.88
N TYR A 58 35.62 23.48 15.24
CA TYR A 58 35.92 24.24 16.45
C TYR A 58 35.60 23.48 17.75
N ASP A 59 34.64 22.55 17.75
CA ASP A 59 34.25 21.78 18.95
C ASP A 59 35.33 20.75 19.37
N PHE A 60 36.23 20.36 18.46
CA PHE A 60 37.13 19.22 18.65
C PHE A 60 38.61 19.59 18.78
N THR A 61 38.95 20.87 18.62
CA THR A 61 40.36 21.32 18.64
C THR A 61 40.99 21.29 20.03
N SER A 62 40.20 21.23 21.10
CA SER A 62 40.71 21.37 22.47
C SER A 62 41.18 20.09 23.14
N LYS A 63 40.60 18.92 22.82
CA LYS A 63 40.89 17.65 23.50
C LYS A 63 40.95 16.45 22.54
N GLN A 64 42.00 15.65 22.71
CA GLN A 64 42.20 14.41 21.95
C GLN A 64 41.14 13.34 22.30
N SER A 65 40.59 13.34 23.52
CA SER A 65 39.52 12.40 23.93
C SER A 65 38.25 12.60 23.10
N THR A 66 37.78 13.85 22.98
CA THR A 66 36.57 14.23 22.24
C THR A 66 36.69 13.91 20.75
N MET A 67 37.90 14.03 20.18
CA MET A 67 38.18 13.62 18.79
C MET A 67 37.95 12.12 18.59
N TRP A 68 38.53 11.27 19.43
CA TRP A 68 38.34 9.81 19.34
C TRP A 68 36.89 9.39 19.55
N LEU A 69 36.20 10.05 20.49
CA LEU A 69 34.79 9.80 20.78
C LEU A 69 33.91 10.12 19.56
N SER A 70 34.25 11.18 18.82
CA SER A 70 33.54 11.60 17.61
C SER A 70 33.81 10.71 16.40
N ILE A 71 35.04 10.22 16.25
CA ILE A 71 35.38 9.21 15.23
C ILE A 71 34.61 7.91 15.52
N ALA A 72 34.61 7.45 16.78
CA ALA A 72 33.89 6.26 17.18
C ALA A 72 32.37 6.42 17.01
N PHE A 73 31.81 7.58 17.39
CA PHE A 73 30.41 7.93 17.18
C PHE A 73 30.04 7.90 15.70
N GLY A 74 30.78 8.62 14.85
CA GLY A 74 30.54 8.67 13.41
C GLY A 74 30.59 7.28 12.77
N PHE A 75 31.64 6.50 13.07
CA PHE A 75 31.78 5.13 12.54
C PHE A 75 30.62 4.23 12.96
N LEU A 76 30.27 4.22 14.25
CA LEU A 76 29.24 3.36 14.82
C LEU A 76 27.85 3.75 14.29
N VAL A 77 27.54 5.04 14.28
CA VAL A 77 26.25 5.58 13.81
C VAL A 77 26.09 5.34 12.31
N ILE A 78 27.08 5.68 11.49
CA ILE A 78 26.99 5.50 10.03
C ILE A 78 26.84 4.02 9.68
N ILE A 79 27.67 3.14 10.25
CA ILE A 79 27.64 1.71 9.89
C ILE A 79 26.37 1.03 10.43
N LEU A 80 25.99 1.29 11.69
CA LEU A 80 24.80 0.64 12.26
C LEU A 80 23.52 1.15 11.62
N LEU A 81 23.36 2.47 11.44
CA LEU A 81 22.12 3.00 10.87
C LEU A 81 22.01 2.67 9.39
N LEU A 82 23.10 2.75 8.62
CA LEU A 82 23.02 2.41 7.20
C LEU A 82 22.67 0.94 7.01
N ASN A 83 23.30 0.03 7.75
CA ASN A 83 23.03 -1.40 7.61
C ASN A 83 21.62 -1.78 8.08
N VAL A 84 21.15 -1.23 9.21
CA VAL A 84 19.81 -1.50 9.73
C VAL A 84 18.73 -0.86 8.85
N LEU A 85 18.94 0.37 8.40
CA LEU A 85 17.97 1.06 7.53
C LEU A 85 17.84 0.36 6.19
N ILE A 86 18.95 -0.06 5.58
CA ILE A 86 18.91 -0.86 4.34
C ILE A 86 18.14 -2.16 4.59
N ALA A 87 18.44 -2.89 5.67
CA ALA A 87 17.73 -4.14 5.96
C ALA A 87 16.21 -3.95 6.11
N ILE A 88 15.77 -2.93 6.86
CA ILE A 88 14.35 -2.64 7.07
C ILE A 88 13.68 -2.16 5.78
N VAL A 89 14.33 -1.28 5.01
CA VAL A 89 13.78 -0.77 3.75
C VAL A 89 13.69 -1.89 2.72
N THR A 90 14.69 -2.78 2.64
CA THR A 90 14.64 -3.92 1.74
C THR A 90 13.53 -4.89 2.11
N ASP A 91 13.38 -5.24 3.39
CA ASP A 91 12.33 -6.15 3.85
C ASP A 91 10.92 -5.57 3.64
N SER A 92 10.71 -4.31 4.01
CA SER A 92 9.44 -3.60 3.77
C SER A 92 9.16 -3.43 2.27
N TYR A 93 10.17 -3.17 1.46
CA TYR A 93 10.01 -3.10 0.00
C TYR A 93 9.60 -4.46 -0.58
N HIS A 94 10.15 -5.57 -0.09
CA HIS A 94 9.75 -6.89 -0.54
C HIS A 94 8.30 -7.22 -0.18
N ASP A 95 7.87 -6.92 1.04
CA ASP A 95 6.47 -7.15 1.46
C ASP A 95 5.50 -6.22 0.70
N VAL A 96 5.83 -4.94 0.58
CA VAL A 96 5.02 -3.96 -0.19
C VAL A 96 4.99 -4.33 -1.67
N LYS A 97 6.06 -4.87 -2.25
CA LYS A 97 6.04 -5.29 -3.65
C LYS A 97 5.09 -6.47 -3.87
N LYS A 98 5.06 -7.43 -2.95
CA LYS A 98 4.17 -8.60 -3.02
C LYS A 98 2.71 -8.21 -2.82
N ARG A 99 2.40 -7.43 -1.78
CA ARG A 99 1.02 -6.97 -1.49
C ARG A 99 0.56 -5.87 -2.45
N GLY A 100 1.49 -5.03 -2.89
CA GLY A 100 1.23 -3.91 -3.77
C GLY A 100 0.67 -4.35 -5.12
N THR A 101 1.07 -5.50 -5.66
CA THR A 101 0.45 -6.04 -6.88
C THR A 101 -1.00 -6.45 -6.65
N GLU A 102 -1.31 -7.10 -5.53
CA GLU A 102 -2.69 -7.52 -5.21
C GLU A 102 -3.60 -6.29 -5.01
N VAL A 103 -3.14 -5.32 -4.22
CA VAL A 103 -3.87 -4.06 -3.99
C VAL A 103 -4.02 -3.25 -5.28
N PHE A 104 -2.98 -3.19 -6.10
CA PHE A 104 -3.01 -2.50 -7.39
C PHE A 104 -4.07 -3.09 -8.32
N TRP A 105 -4.12 -4.43 -8.44
CA TRP A 105 -5.11 -5.09 -9.28
C TRP A 105 -6.52 -4.99 -8.71
N SER A 106 -6.69 -5.10 -7.39
CA SER A 106 -7.98 -4.89 -6.74
C SER A 106 -8.52 -3.47 -7.00
N HIS A 107 -7.68 -2.45 -6.92
CA HIS A 107 -8.08 -1.08 -7.21
C HIS A 107 -8.48 -0.89 -8.69
N ARG A 108 -7.72 -1.47 -9.62
CA ARG A 108 -8.07 -1.41 -11.05
C ARG A 108 -9.39 -2.11 -11.35
N TYR A 109 -9.64 -3.24 -10.73
CA TYR A 109 -10.89 -3.97 -10.88
C TYR A 109 -12.09 -3.17 -10.35
N ASN A 110 -11.97 -2.60 -9.14
CA ASN A 110 -13.02 -1.74 -8.58
C ASN A 110 -13.28 -0.51 -9.43
N MET A 111 -12.23 0.14 -9.94
CA MET A 111 -12.37 1.29 -10.86
C MET A 111 -13.10 0.91 -12.15
N ALA A 112 -12.81 -0.27 -12.72
CA ALA A 112 -13.51 -0.76 -13.91
C ALA A 112 -15.00 -1.02 -13.63
N LEU A 113 -15.33 -1.59 -12.47
CA LEU A 113 -16.72 -1.81 -12.05
C LEU A 113 -17.48 -0.50 -11.81
N GLU A 114 -16.86 0.47 -11.15
CA GLU A 114 -17.45 1.80 -10.96
C GLU A 114 -17.73 2.48 -12.30
N PHE A 115 -16.79 2.39 -13.24
CA PHE A 115 -16.96 2.95 -14.58
C PHE A 115 -18.12 2.27 -15.33
N LEU A 116 -18.23 0.94 -15.23
CA LEU A 116 -19.36 0.20 -15.82
C LEU A 116 -20.70 0.61 -15.22
N ALA A 117 -20.76 0.76 -13.89
CA ALA A 117 -21.96 1.23 -13.20
C ALA A 117 -22.38 2.64 -13.66
N ILE A 118 -21.41 3.55 -13.84
CA ILE A 118 -21.67 4.90 -14.35
C ILE A 118 -22.15 4.87 -15.80
N MET A 119 -21.54 4.04 -16.66
CA MET A 119 -21.99 3.89 -18.05
C MET A 119 -23.43 3.36 -18.13
N ASN A 120 -23.77 2.36 -17.31
CA ASN A 120 -25.12 1.81 -17.25
C ASN A 120 -26.12 2.84 -16.71
N ALA A 121 -25.76 3.59 -15.67
CA ALA A 121 -26.60 4.67 -15.14
C ALA A 121 -26.82 5.79 -16.18
N ALA A 122 -25.78 6.16 -16.94
CA ALA A 122 -25.88 7.16 -18.00
C ALA A 122 -26.76 6.69 -19.17
N LYS A 123 -26.72 5.39 -19.51
CA LYS A 123 -27.52 4.79 -20.60
C LYS A 123 -29.02 4.79 -20.27
N CYS A 124 -29.39 4.67 -18.99
CA CYS A 124 -30.79 4.74 -18.55
C CYS A 124 -31.39 6.14 -18.57
N SER A 125 -30.60 7.21 -18.73
CA SER A 125 -31.12 8.58 -18.73
C SER A 125 -31.64 9.04 -20.10
N GLY A 126 -31.58 8.21 -21.15
CA GLY A 126 -31.87 8.60 -22.53
C GLY A 126 -33.22 8.16 -23.14
N SER A 127 -33.98 7.25 -22.52
CA SER A 127 -35.11 6.60 -23.23
C SER A 127 -36.30 6.17 -22.36
N VAL A 128 -36.69 6.96 -21.35
CA VAL A 128 -37.89 6.65 -20.52
C VAL A 128 -39.00 7.70 -20.66
N GLN A 129 -38.98 8.55 -21.68
CA GLN A 129 -40.10 9.47 -21.86
C GLN A 129 -40.45 9.82 -23.31
N GLN A 130 -40.71 8.79 -24.16
CA GLN A 130 -41.70 8.91 -25.26
C GLN A 130 -41.98 7.64 -26.12
N VAL A 131 -41.91 6.40 -25.60
CA VAL A 131 -42.44 5.23 -26.35
C VAL A 131 -43.33 4.38 -25.46
N ALA A 132 -44.41 4.99 -24.99
CA ALA A 132 -45.61 4.29 -24.53
C ALA A 132 -46.76 4.64 -25.48
N ALA A 133 -46.57 4.40 -26.79
CA ALA A 133 -47.61 4.32 -27.81
C ALA A 133 -46.98 4.12 -29.21
N ASN A 134 -46.45 2.92 -29.48
CA ASN A 134 -46.58 2.22 -30.77
C ASN A 134 -45.57 1.07 -30.85
N GLU A 135 -46.12 -0.12 -30.97
CA GLU A 135 -45.41 -1.37 -31.20
C GLU A 135 -44.74 -1.37 -32.59
N SER A 136 -43.47 -1.78 -32.65
CA SER A 136 -42.98 -2.62 -33.74
C SER A 136 -41.75 -3.44 -33.29
N PRO A 137 -41.59 -4.69 -33.75
CA PRO A 137 -40.56 -5.60 -33.25
C PRO A 137 -39.30 -5.53 -34.12
N GLN A 138 -38.32 -4.72 -33.75
CA GLN A 138 -36.94 -4.78 -34.28
C GLN A 138 -35.94 -4.28 -33.22
N SER A 139 -35.76 -5.02 -32.11
CA SER A 139 -34.80 -4.69 -31.04
C SER A 139 -33.72 -5.74 -30.82
N GLU A 140 -33.43 -6.58 -31.82
CA GLU A 140 -32.44 -7.67 -31.69
C GLU A 140 -30.98 -7.18 -31.72
N SER A 141 -30.71 -5.95 -32.14
CA SER A 141 -29.34 -5.42 -32.30
C SER A 141 -28.73 -4.77 -31.06
N ALA A 142 -29.54 -4.43 -30.04
CA ALA A 142 -29.04 -3.79 -28.83
C ALA A 142 -28.39 -4.79 -27.85
N TYR A 143 -28.90 -6.02 -27.80
CA TYR A 143 -28.39 -7.09 -26.93
C TYR A 143 -27.07 -7.67 -27.46
N LEU A 144 -26.88 -7.71 -28.79
CA LEU A 144 -25.68 -8.25 -29.42
C LEU A 144 -24.41 -7.44 -29.09
N VAL A 145 -24.54 -6.12 -28.94
CA VAL A 145 -23.39 -5.24 -28.62
C VAL A 145 -22.97 -5.41 -27.16
N GLU A 146 -23.92 -5.65 -26.26
CA GLU A 146 -23.66 -5.86 -24.84
C GLU A 146 -22.94 -7.18 -24.61
N GLU A 147 -23.36 -8.25 -25.29
CA GLU A 147 -22.70 -9.56 -25.23
C GLU A 147 -21.28 -9.54 -25.81
N ILE A 148 -21.05 -8.82 -26.93
CA ILE A 148 -19.71 -8.68 -27.52
C ILE A 148 -18.78 -7.89 -26.61
N VAL A 149 -19.22 -6.77 -26.02
CA VAL A 149 -18.37 -5.95 -25.14
C VAL A 149 -18.08 -6.68 -23.83
N LEU A 150 -19.08 -7.33 -23.24
CA LEU A 150 -18.89 -8.09 -22.00
C LEU A 150 -17.97 -9.30 -22.22
N ASN A 151 -18.17 -10.07 -23.30
CA ASN A 151 -17.32 -11.21 -23.61
C ASN A 151 -15.90 -10.79 -23.96
N THR A 152 -15.71 -9.65 -24.66
CA THR A 152 -14.36 -9.14 -24.96
C THR A 152 -13.64 -8.63 -23.71
N LEU A 153 -14.35 -7.95 -22.79
CA LEU A 153 -13.80 -7.53 -21.50
C LEU A 153 -13.49 -8.73 -20.60
N LEU A 154 -14.37 -9.73 -20.58
CA LEU A 154 -14.20 -10.94 -19.79
C LEU A 154 -13.03 -11.79 -20.29
N ASP A 155 -12.89 -11.96 -21.60
CA ASP A 155 -11.74 -12.66 -22.21
C ASP A 155 -10.43 -11.95 -21.90
N VAL A 156 -10.38 -10.62 -21.97
CA VAL A 156 -9.16 -9.86 -21.65
C VAL A 156 -8.81 -9.94 -20.16
N VAL A 157 -9.79 -9.95 -19.28
CA VAL A 157 -9.58 -10.11 -17.82
C VAL A 157 -9.16 -11.55 -17.48
N LEU A 158 -9.74 -12.56 -18.13
CA LEU A 158 -9.43 -13.97 -17.88
C LEU A 158 -8.07 -14.40 -18.47
N ASP A 159 -7.67 -13.85 -19.61
CA ASP A 159 -6.38 -14.16 -20.25
C ASP A 159 -5.19 -13.56 -19.47
N ASP A 160 -5.39 -12.42 -18.80
CA ASP A 160 -4.39 -11.76 -17.95
C ASP A 160 -4.09 -12.57 -16.67
N HIS A 161 -5.12 -13.21 -16.09
CA HIS A 161 -4.98 -14.02 -14.88
C HIS A 161 -4.17 -15.31 -15.13
N LYS A 162 -4.22 -15.89 -16.34
CA LYS A 162 -3.50 -17.12 -16.68
C LYS A 162 -2.06 -16.89 -17.13
N SER A 163 -1.75 -15.77 -17.80
CA SER A 163 -0.47 -15.64 -18.51
C SER A 163 0.67 -15.03 -17.69
N GLY A 164 0.38 -14.38 -16.55
CA GLY A 164 1.37 -13.69 -15.72
C GLY A 164 2.11 -12.54 -16.44
N ARG A 165 1.69 -12.18 -17.65
CA ARG A 165 2.29 -11.16 -18.53
C ARG A 165 1.30 -10.02 -18.80
N GLY A 166 0.73 -9.46 -17.74
CA GLY A 166 -0.42 -8.56 -17.84
C GLY A 166 -0.17 -7.14 -18.37
N ALA A 167 1.09 -6.72 -18.55
CA ALA A 167 1.37 -5.35 -18.98
C ALA A 167 0.98 -5.08 -20.45
N ASN A 168 1.03 -6.08 -21.32
CA ASN A 168 0.90 -5.88 -22.77
C ASN A 168 -0.54 -6.01 -23.27
N SER A 169 -1.42 -6.71 -22.53
CA SER A 169 -2.81 -6.96 -22.94
C SER A 169 -3.68 -5.71 -22.74
N TRP A 170 -3.54 -5.02 -21.60
CA TRP A 170 -4.23 -3.77 -21.32
C TRP A 170 -3.87 -2.65 -22.29
N HIS A 171 -2.60 -2.56 -22.73
CA HIS A 171 -2.22 -1.60 -23.76
C HIS A 171 -2.96 -1.89 -25.08
N LYS A 172 -3.11 -3.16 -25.46
CA LYS A 172 -3.88 -3.55 -26.65
C LYS A 172 -5.36 -3.23 -26.52
N LEU A 173 -5.96 -3.45 -25.35
CA LEU A 173 -7.35 -3.09 -25.06
C LEU A 173 -7.54 -1.57 -25.13
N MET A 174 -6.69 -0.80 -24.47
CA MET A 174 -6.74 0.67 -24.47
C MET A 174 -6.54 1.25 -25.87
N VAL A 175 -5.66 0.65 -26.68
CA VAL A 175 -5.47 1.04 -28.09
C VAL A 175 -6.72 0.72 -28.91
N ARG A 176 -7.36 -0.44 -28.71
CA ARG A 176 -8.63 -0.77 -29.39
C ARG A 176 -9.79 0.12 -28.96
N LEU A 177 -9.88 0.48 -27.68
CA LEU A 177 -10.89 1.42 -27.18
C LEU A 177 -10.65 2.86 -27.67
N LYS A 178 -9.38 3.24 -27.88
CA LYS A 178 -9.01 4.54 -28.47
C LYS A 178 -9.34 4.62 -29.96
N ASP A 179 -9.23 3.52 -30.71
CA ASP A 179 -9.53 3.47 -32.14
C ASP A 179 -11.04 3.38 -32.47
N THR A 180 -11.90 3.16 -31.48
CA THR A 180 -13.34 3.28 -31.72
C THR A 180 -13.73 4.76 -31.89
N THR A 181 -13.78 5.18 -33.16
CA THR A 181 -14.37 6.42 -33.74
C THR A 181 -15.79 6.80 -33.25
N TRP A 182 -16.32 6.08 -32.26
CA TRP A 182 -17.58 6.32 -31.61
C TRP A 182 -17.53 7.56 -30.70
N TRP A 183 -16.40 7.80 -30.02
CA TRP A 183 -16.21 9.00 -29.20
C TRP A 183 -16.23 10.29 -30.02
N ASP A 184 -15.54 10.32 -31.16
CA ASP A 184 -15.52 11.48 -32.06
C ASP A 184 -16.92 11.78 -32.64
N LYS A 185 -17.69 10.75 -33.02
CA LYS A 185 -19.07 10.91 -33.50
C LYS A 185 -20.05 11.34 -32.40
N CYS A 186 -19.78 11.00 -31.14
CA CYS A 186 -20.58 11.44 -29.99
C CYS A 186 -20.26 12.90 -29.62
N LEU A 187 -18.98 13.30 -29.71
CA LEU A 187 -18.52 14.67 -29.46
C LEU A 187 -18.97 15.64 -30.57
N GLU A 188 -18.91 15.23 -31.85
CA GLU A 188 -19.38 16.04 -32.98
C GLU A 188 -20.89 16.35 -32.87
N ARG A 189 -21.68 15.47 -32.29
CA ARG A 189 -23.13 15.71 -32.11
C ARG A 189 -23.43 16.73 -31.00
N TRP A 190 -22.47 17.03 -30.13
CA TRP A 190 -22.61 18.05 -29.07
C TRP A 190 -22.19 19.46 -29.51
N GLU A 191 -21.28 19.61 -30.47
CA GLU A 191 -20.80 20.94 -30.89
C GLU A 191 -21.77 21.72 -31.80
N VAL A 192 -22.69 21.04 -32.50
CA VAL A 192 -23.53 21.70 -33.53
C VAL A 192 -24.65 22.60 -32.94
N ARG A 193 -24.87 22.64 -31.63
CA ARG A 193 -25.90 23.51 -31.00
C ARG A 193 -25.42 24.84 -30.43
N LEU A 194 -24.15 25.22 -30.58
CA LEU A 194 -23.59 26.44 -29.94
C LEU A 194 -23.15 27.56 -30.90
N CYS A 195 -23.64 27.59 -32.14
CA CYS A 195 -23.42 28.72 -33.05
C CYS A 195 -24.66 29.60 -33.19
N GLY A 196 -24.79 30.58 -32.29
CA GLY A 196 -25.75 31.66 -32.40
C GLY A 196 -25.50 32.74 -31.35
N CYS A 197 -24.90 33.85 -31.78
CA CYS A 197 -24.80 35.17 -31.11
C CYS A 197 -23.56 35.51 -30.24
N SER A 198 -22.91 36.59 -30.72
CA SER A 198 -22.64 37.85 -30.01
C SER A 198 -21.49 37.93 -28.99
N TRP A 199 -20.45 38.70 -29.35
CA TRP A 199 -19.39 39.37 -28.56
C TRP A 199 -18.56 38.54 -27.55
N ARG A 200 -19.06 37.39 -27.08
CA ARG A 200 -18.43 36.52 -26.07
C ARG A 200 -17.23 35.75 -26.62
N CYS A 201 -17.17 35.47 -27.92
CA CYS A 201 -16.04 34.75 -28.54
C CYS A 201 -14.76 35.59 -28.59
N MET A 202 -14.86 36.92 -28.60
CA MET A 202 -13.67 37.80 -28.67
C MET A 202 -13.06 38.07 -27.28
N PHE A 203 -13.87 38.05 -26.22
CA PHE A 203 -13.41 38.26 -24.84
C PHE A 203 -13.02 36.97 -24.11
N LEU A 204 -13.41 35.79 -24.61
CA LEU A 204 -13.04 34.50 -24.03
C LEU A 204 -11.53 34.29 -23.88
N PRO A 205 -10.67 34.55 -24.89
CA PRO A 205 -9.22 34.35 -24.74
C PRO A 205 -8.61 35.32 -23.72
N LEU A 206 -9.14 36.55 -23.61
CA LEU A 206 -8.67 37.54 -22.63
C LEU A 206 -9.07 37.15 -21.19
N ILE A 207 -10.29 36.65 -20.99
CA ILE A 207 -10.76 36.16 -19.69
C ILE A 207 -10.01 34.89 -19.28
N LEU A 208 -9.69 33.99 -20.22
CA LEU A 208 -8.89 32.80 -19.96
C LEU A 208 -7.45 33.15 -19.60
N LEU A 209 -6.84 34.15 -20.26
CA LEU A 209 -5.52 34.66 -19.90
C LEU A 209 -5.52 35.30 -18.51
N MET A 210 -6.50 36.13 -18.18
CA MET A 210 -6.64 36.75 -16.86
C MET A 210 -6.84 35.71 -15.75
N LYS A 211 -7.63 34.66 -16.00
CA LYS A 211 -7.81 33.54 -15.06
C LYS A 211 -6.54 32.72 -14.89
N SER A 212 -5.79 32.46 -15.97
CA SER A 212 -4.52 31.71 -15.91
C SER A 212 -3.47 32.45 -15.07
N VAL A 213 -3.34 33.76 -15.25
CA VAL A 213 -2.41 34.60 -14.48
C VAL A 213 -2.83 34.71 -13.01
N MET A 214 -4.12 34.87 -12.70
CA MET A 214 -4.60 34.83 -11.31
C MET A 214 -4.32 33.48 -10.65
N ILE A 215 -4.54 32.37 -11.34
CA ILE A 215 -4.28 31.02 -10.79
C ILE A 215 -2.78 30.85 -10.50
N LEU A 216 -1.88 31.29 -11.38
CA LEU A 216 -0.43 31.17 -11.18
C LEU A 216 0.09 31.94 -9.96
N ILE A 217 -0.53 33.06 -9.59
CA ILE A 217 -0.09 33.88 -8.45
C ILE A 217 -0.78 33.45 -7.14
N ILE A 218 -2.07 33.10 -7.19
CA ILE A 218 -2.85 32.73 -5.99
C ILE A 218 -2.51 31.31 -5.52
N PHE A 219 -2.16 30.39 -6.42
CA PHE A 219 -1.85 29.01 -6.08
C PHE A 219 -0.62 28.85 -5.17
N PRO A 220 0.55 29.50 -5.40
CA PRO A 220 1.69 29.38 -4.50
C PRO A 220 1.43 30.02 -3.13
N ILE A 221 0.75 31.17 -3.09
CA ILE A 221 0.44 31.88 -1.83
C ILE A 221 -0.51 31.04 -0.96
N SER A 222 -1.57 30.48 -1.56
CA SER A 222 -2.51 29.62 -0.84
C SER A 222 -1.85 28.33 -0.33
N LYS A 223 -0.97 27.71 -1.13
CA LYS A 223 -0.24 26.50 -0.72
C LYS A 223 0.76 26.79 0.40
N GLY A 224 1.43 27.94 0.38
CA GLY A 224 2.32 28.38 1.46
C GLY A 224 1.56 28.59 2.77
N ILE A 225 0.43 29.29 2.73
CA ILE A 225 -0.41 29.51 3.92
C ILE A 225 -0.94 28.18 4.47
N ILE A 226 -1.41 27.27 3.61
CA ILE A 226 -1.88 25.95 4.03
C ILE A 226 -0.76 25.13 4.70
N LEU A 227 0.47 25.18 4.19
CA LEU A 227 1.62 24.47 4.79
C LEU A 227 1.95 25.00 6.19
N VAL A 228 1.97 26.33 6.38
CA VAL A 228 2.24 26.93 7.69
C VAL A 228 1.12 26.60 8.67
N VAL A 229 -0.14 26.75 8.25
CA VAL A 229 -1.31 26.43 9.09
C VAL A 229 -1.32 24.94 9.46
N MET A 230 -1.04 24.03 8.52
CA MET A 230 -0.93 22.60 8.81
C MET A 230 0.20 22.31 9.80
N THR A 231 1.36 22.96 9.66
CA THR A 231 2.50 22.74 10.58
C THR A 231 2.16 23.17 12.00
N VAL A 232 1.58 24.36 12.17
CA VAL A 232 1.14 24.86 13.48
C VAL A 232 0.04 23.97 14.06
N TRP A 233 -0.91 23.53 13.25
CA TRP A 233 -2.02 22.70 13.70
C TRP A 233 -1.58 21.29 14.10
N VAL A 234 -0.61 20.71 13.39
CA VAL A 234 0.01 19.43 13.78
C VAL A 234 0.73 19.56 15.12
N LEU A 235 1.52 20.61 15.32
CA LEU A 235 2.20 20.88 16.61
C LEU A 235 1.20 21.07 17.75
N LEU A 236 0.10 21.80 17.51
CA LEU A 236 -0.98 21.95 18.48
C LEU A 236 -1.66 20.62 18.81
N GLY A 237 -1.85 19.77 17.81
CA GLY A 237 -2.38 18.43 18.02
C GLY A 237 -1.43 17.54 18.82
N VAL A 238 -0.11 17.63 18.62
CA VAL A 238 0.88 16.92 19.46
C VAL A 238 0.77 17.38 20.92
N ALA A 239 0.70 18.70 21.15
CA ALA A 239 0.56 19.27 22.49
C ALA A 239 -0.76 18.86 23.19
N THR A 240 -1.82 18.65 22.43
CA THR A 240 -3.15 18.22 22.92
C THR A 240 -3.36 16.70 22.85
N LEU A 241 -2.28 15.91 22.76
CA LEU A 241 -2.32 14.44 22.70
C LEU A 241 -3.24 13.90 21.58
N GLY A 242 -3.25 14.57 20.43
CA GLY A 242 -3.97 14.16 19.23
C GLY A 242 -5.45 14.51 19.20
N ILE A 243 -5.99 15.18 20.23
CA ILE A 243 -7.41 15.57 20.29
C ILE A 243 -7.76 16.57 19.18
N LEU A 244 -6.86 17.54 18.93
CA LEU A 244 -7.11 18.61 17.95
C LEU A 244 -6.78 18.25 16.51
N TRP A 245 -6.28 17.03 16.24
CA TRP A 245 -5.98 16.62 14.88
C TRP A 245 -7.26 16.40 14.07
N PRO A 246 -7.25 16.77 12.78
CA PRO A 246 -8.34 16.44 11.89
C PRO A 246 -8.58 14.91 11.89
N PRO A 247 -9.85 14.47 11.82
CA PRO A 247 -10.23 13.08 12.02
C PRO A 247 -9.50 12.12 11.06
N GLN A 248 -9.13 12.57 9.85
CA GLN A 248 -8.36 11.78 8.89
C GLN A 248 -6.96 11.41 9.40
N ILE A 249 -6.26 12.35 10.04
CA ILE A 249 -4.92 12.13 10.61
C ILE A 249 -5.05 11.29 11.88
N ARG A 250 -6.08 11.55 12.68
CA ARG A 250 -6.36 10.79 13.89
C ARG A 250 -6.68 9.32 13.57
N GLU A 251 -7.48 9.08 12.55
CA GLU A 251 -7.75 7.74 12.04
C GLU A 251 -6.45 7.11 11.53
N ALA A 252 -5.66 7.79 10.70
CA ALA A 252 -4.40 7.23 10.20
C ALA A 252 -3.38 6.87 11.31
N LEU A 253 -3.33 7.63 12.41
CA LEU A 253 -2.35 7.44 13.48
C LEU A 253 -2.84 6.54 14.62
N PHE A 254 -4.13 6.57 14.97
CA PHE A 254 -4.68 5.86 16.12
C PHE A 254 -5.63 4.71 15.76
N CYS A 255 -6.20 4.74 14.57
CA CYS A 255 -6.73 3.55 13.94
C CYS A 255 -5.66 3.12 12.95
N PRO A 256 -4.56 2.44 13.39
CA PRO A 256 -3.75 1.71 12.43
C PRO A 256 -4.77 0.97 11.61
N SER A 257 -4.83 1.24 10.30
CA SER A 257 -5.77 0.56 9.44
C SER A 257 -5.59 -0.88 9.87
N VAL A 258 -6.66 -1.47 10.41
CA VAL A 258 -6.64 -2.90 10.65
C VAL A 258 -6.50 -3.36 9.23
N VAL A 259 -5.24 -3.50 8.82
CA VAL A 259 -4.83 -4.15 7.61
C VAL A 259 -5.68 -5.38 7.73
N ARG A 260 -6.60 -5.55 6.78
CA ARG A 260 -7.24 -6.84 6.53
C ARG A 260 -6.10 -7.81 6.22
N LEU A 261 -5.35 -8.15 7.26
CA LEU A 261 -4.41 -9.25 7.39
C LEU A 261 -5.20 -10.54 7.39
N GLU A 262 -6.52 -10.46 7.58
CA GLU A 262 -7.46 -11.55 7.40
C GLU A 262 -7.35 -12.19 6.00
N SER A 263 -7.27 -11.46 4.89
CA SER A 263 -7.30 -12.14 3.58
C SER A 263 -6.01 -12.92 3.26
N GLY A 264 -4.85 -12.48 3.75
CA GLY A 264 -3.57 -13.17 3.52
C GLY A 264 -3.36 -14.35 4.44
N VAL A 265 -3.65 -14.18 5.73
CA VAL A 265 -3.52 -15.26 6.73
C VAL A 265 -4.60 -16.31 6.52
N GLU A 266 -5.83 -15.93 6.18
CA GLU A 266 -6.91 -16.88 5.91
C GLU A 266 -6.64 -17.69 4.61
N TYR A 267 -5.93 -17.12 3.63
CA TYR A 267 -5.49 -17.88 2.46
C TYR A 267 -4.41 -18.92 2.80
N GLU A 268 -3.41 -18.57 3.61
CA GLU A 268 -2.39 -19.52 4.06
C GLU A 268 -3.00 -20.62 4.95
N LEU A 269 -3.91 -20.24 5.85
CA LEU A 269 -4.63 -21.18 6.70
C LEU A 269 -5.49 -22.14 5.88
N ARG A 270 -6.19 -21.65 4.85
CA ARG A 270 -6.97 -22.51 3.94
C ARG A 270 -6.08 -23.47 3.16
N LYS A 271 -4.87 -23.05 2.79
CA LYS A 271 -3.91 -23.91 2.10
C LYS A 271 -3.39 -25.03 3.01
N GLU A 272 -3.08 -24.72 4.26
CA GLU A 272 -2.71 -25.69 5.30
C GLU A 272 -3.85 -26.68 5.56
N VAL A 273 -5.08 -26.19 5.76
CA VAL A 273 -6.27 -27.03 6.00
C VAL A 273 -6.54 -27.97 4.83
N LYS A 274 -6.38 -27.49 3.58
CA LYS A 274 -6.56 -28.33 2.40
C LYS A 274 -5.52 -29.45 2.33
N LYS A 275 -4.25 -29.14 2.64
CA LYS A 275 -3.17 -30.13 2.68
C LYS A 275 -3.40 -31.20 3.75
N ILE A 276 -3.93 -30.81 4.90
CA ILE A 276 -4.31 -31.74 5.99
C ILE A 276 -5.51 -32.61 5.57
N SER A 277 -6.51 -32.02 4.91
CA SER A 277 -7.67 -32.74 4.39
C SER A 277 -7.27 -33.81 3.38
N ASP A 278 -6.42 -33.48 2.41
CA ASP A 278 -5.96 -34.41 1.38
C ASP A 278 -5.15 -35.58 2.00
N ASN A 279 -4.36 -35.30 3.04
CA ASN A 279 -3.61 -36.32 3.78
C ASN A 279 -4.54 -37.25 4.59
N LEU A 280 -5.61 -36.72 5.18
CA LEU A 280 -6.61 -37.50 5.90
C LEU A 280 -7.37 -38.45 4.95
N GLU A 281 -7.72 -37.98 3.76
CA GLU A 281 -8.38 -38.79 2.73
C GLU A 281 -7.45 -39.92 2.24
N ALA A 282 -6.16 -39.62 2.01
CA ALA A 282 -5.16 -40.62 1.67
C ALA A 282 -4.95 -41.67 2.80
N MET A 283 -5.05 -41.26 4.06
CA MET A 283 -4.93 -42.15 5.21
C MET A 283 -6.17 -43.05 5.37
N GLY A 284 -7.37 -42.52 5.12
CA GLY A 284 -8.61 -43.29 5.11
C GLY A 284 -8.57 -44.43 4.10
N ASN A 285 -8.13 -44.14 2.87
CA ASN A 285 -7.98 -45.16 1.82
C ASN A 285 -7.02 -46.29 2.21
N ARG A 286 -5.94 -46.00 2.95
CA ARG A 286 -5.02 -47.04 3.48
C ARG A 286 -5.65 -47.87 4.58
N PHE A 287 -6.53 -47.30 5.39
CA PHE A 287 -7.21 -48.01 6.46
C PHE A 287 -8.23 -49.01 5.90
N ASP A 288 -8.93 -48.63 4.83
CA ASP A 288 -9.84 -49.54 4.11
C ASP A 288 -9.11 -50.68 3.42
N GLU A 289 -7.94 -50.42 2.83
CA GLU A 289 -7.05 -51.46 2.27
C GLU A 289 -6.67 -52.49 3.36
N MET A 290 -6.17 -52.00 4.50
CA MET A 290 -5.75 -52.83 5.63
C MET A 290 -6.93 -53.65 6.20
N LYS A 291 -8.13 -53.08 6.22
CA LYS A 291 -9.34 -53.78 6.65
C LYS A 291 -9.72 -54.92 5.71
N ARG A 292 -9.51 -54.77 4.39
CA ARG A 292 -9.71 -55.86 3.42
C ARG A 292 -8.68 -56.96 3.58
N GLU A 293 -7.41 -56.62 3.80
CA GLU A 293 -6.35 -57.61 4.04
C GLU A 293 -6.60 -58.40 5.35
N LEU A 294 -7.04 -57.74 6.42
CA LEU A 294 -7.42 -58.44 7.65
C LEU A 294 -8.66 -59.31 7.45
N GLY A 295 -9.66 -58.83 6.70
CA GLY A 295 -10.88 -59.59 6.41
C GLY A 295 -10.59 -60.90 5.68
N SER A 296 -9.76 -60.85 4.63
CA SER A 296 -9.35 -62.05 3.89
C SER A 296 -8.47 -62.98 4.72
N GLY A 297 -7.60 -62.43 5.58
CA GLY A 297 -6.80 -63.21 6.53
C GLY A 297 -7.64 -64.01 7.53
N ILE A 298 -8.71 -63.41 8.07
CA ILE A 298 -9.61 -64.09 9.01
C ILE A 298 -10.41 -65.20 8.32
N GLU A 299 -10.88 -65.00 7.09
CA GLU A 299 -11.56 -66.04 6.32
C GLU A 299 -10.63 -67.23 6.03
N ASN A 300 -9.38 -66.98 5.62
CA ASN A 300 -8.40 -68.03 5.39
C ASN A 300 -8.09 -68.83 6.67
N ILE A 301 -7.95 -68.18 7.82
CA ILE A 301 -7.74 -68.87 9.10
C ILE A 301 -8.96 -69.70 9.50
N SER A 302 -10.17 -69.18 9.29
CA SER A 302 -11.43 -69.90 9.56
C SER A 302 -11.54 -71.19 8.74
N GLU A 303 -11.15 -71.17 7.46
CA GLU A 303 -11.10 -72.35 6.61
C GLU A 303 -10.08 -73.39 7.10
N MET A 304 -8.88 -72.95 7.50
CA MET A 304 -7.87 -73.85 8.06
C MET A 304 -8.34 -74.54 9.36
N VAL A 305 -9.03 -73.81 10.24
CA VAL A 305 -9.54 -74.36 11.50
C VAL A 305 -10.66 -75.37 11.25
N LYS A 306 -11.57 -75.09 10.32
CA LYS A 306 -12.62 -76.05 9.93
C LYS A 306 -12.05 -77.34 9.36
N GLY A 307 -10.99 -77.26 8.55
CA GLY A 307 -10.31 -78.43 8.00
C GLY A 307 -9.71 -79.34 9.09
N ASN A 308 -9.04 -78.76 10.09
CA ASN A 308 -8.41 -79.54 11.15
C ASN A 308 -9.41 -80.18 12.14
N LEU A 309 -10.57 -79.55 12.37
CA LEU A 309 -11.60 -80.09 13.26
C LEU A 309 -12.27 -81.36 12.72
N VAL A 310 -12.38 -81.50 11.39
CA VAL A 310 -12.93 -82.71 10.76
C VAL A 310 -12.01 -83.91 11.00
N VAL A 311 -10.69 -83.71 10.96
CA VAL A 311 -9.70 -84.79 11.18
C VAL A 311 -9.74 -85.32 12.62
N ILE A 312 -10.07 -84.49 13.59
CA ILE A 312 -10.15 -84.89 15.01
C ILE A 312 -11.43 -85.68 15.31
N HIS A 313 -12.50 -85.52 14.52
CA HIS A 313 -13.78 -86.20 14.77
C HIS A 313 -13.85 -87.61 14.14
N GLU A 314 -12.92 -87.95 13.24
CA GLU A 314 -12.80 -89.30 12.63
C GLU A 314 -11.75 -90.20 13.29
N ALA A 315 -10.96 -89.67 14.24
CA ALA A 315 -9.96 -90.41 15.02
C ALA A 315 -10.52 -90.84 16.39
#